data_AF-A0A1V8U8U4-F1
#
_entry.id   AF-A0A1V8U8U4-F1
#
_cell.length_a   1.000
_cell.length_b   1.000
_cell.length_c   1.000
_cell.angle_alpha   90.00
_cell.angle_beta   90.00
_cell.angle_gamma   90.00
#
_symmetry.space_group_name_H-M   'P 1'
#
loop_
_entity.id
_entity.type
_entity.pdbx_description
1 polymer ?
#
loop_
_entity_poly.entity_id
_entity_poly.type
_entity_poly.pdbx_seq_one_letter_code
_entity_poly.pdbx_strand_id
1 'polypeptide(L)' 'MSWAFVAALKKNPQQSYVQLLNSIREELETKYTQKPQLSCSHPLDTNLLYVM' A
#
# COMPACT_ATOMS: atom_id res chain seq x y z
N MET A 1 0.34 -1.54 10.56
CA MET A 1 0.71 -0.74 9.37
C MET A 1 2.14 -0.95 8.89
N SER A 2 3.20 -0.60 9.64
CA SER A 2 4.60 -0.70 9.16
C SER A 2 5.01 -2.10 8.70
N TRP A 3 4.63 -3.13 9.47
CA TRP A 3 4.86 -4.53 9.09
C TRP A 3 4.24 -4.90 7.74
N ALA A 4 2.95 -4.58 7.52
CA ALA A 4 2.23 -4.88 6.28
C ALA A 4 2.80 -4.11 5.08
N PHE A 5 3.19 -2.85 5.27
CA PHE A 5 3.86 -2.04 4.25
C PHE A 5 5.19 -2.67 3.79
N VAL A 6 6.04 -3.06 4.74
CA VAL A 6 7.32 -3.73 4.43
C VAL A 6 7.09 -5.10 3.79
N ALA A 7 6.11 -5.86 4.26
CA ALA A 7 5.77 -7.18 3.70
C ALA A 7 5.28 -7.07 2.24
N ALA A 8 4.39 -6.13 1.95
CA ALA A 8 3.88 -5.86 0.60
C ALA A 8 5.03 -5.53 -0.38
N LEU A 9 5.90 -4.57 -0.02
CA LEU A 9 7.04 -4.17 -0.87
C LEU A 9 8.07 -5.28 -1.07
N LYS A 10 8.26 -6.15 -0.07
CA LYS A 10 9.16 -7.31 -0.21
C LYS A 10 8.60 -8.36 -1.18
N LYS A 11 7.28 -8.58 -1.19
CA LYS A 11 6.63 -9.54 -2.09
C LYS A 11 6.57 -9.01 -3.53
N ASN A 12 6.30 -7.72 -3.68
CA ASN A 12 6.27 -7.06 -4.98
C ASN A 12 6.80 -5.62 -4.83
N PRO A 13 8.05 -5.35 -5.25
CA PRO A 13 8.66 -4.03 -5.10
C PRO A 13 8.23 -3.02 -6.17
N GLN A 14 7.60 -3.47 -7.28
CA GLN A 14 7.19 -2.60 -8.39
C GLN A 14 5.66 -2.56 -8.47
N GLN A 15 5.07 -1.59 -7.77
CA GLN A 15 3.62 -1.45 -7.64
C GLN A 15 3.22 0.00 -7.82
N SER A 16 2.05 0.25 -8.39
CA SER A 16 1.43 1.57 -8.31
C SER A 16 0.94 1.89 -6.90
N TYR A 17 0.63 3.16 -6.61
CA TYR A 17 0.08 3.54 -5.30
C TYR A 17 -1.21 2.76 -4.94
N VAL A 18 -2.11 2.55 -5.91
CA VAL A 18 -3.34 1.76 -5.68
C VAL A 18 -3.04 0.29 -5.46
N GLN A 19 -2.09 -0.28 -6.21
CA GLN A 19 -1.67 -1.67 -6.01
C GLN A 19 -1.04 -1.87 -4.63
N LEU A 20 -0.19 -0.95 -4.20
CA LEU A 20 0.45 -0.99 -2.88
C LEU A 20 -0.59 -0.92 -1.75
N LEU A 21 -1.59 -0.04 -1.85
CA LEU A 21 -2.69 0.01 -0.87
C LEU A 21 -3.48 -1.30 -0.79
N ASN A 22 -3.75 -1.92 -1.94
CA ASN A 22 -4.44 -3.21 -1.98
C ASN A 22 -3.57 -4.34 -1.41
N SER A 23 -2.28 -4.40 -1.74
CA SER A 23 -1.36 -5.39 -1.16
C SER A 23 -1.24 -5.22 0.36
N ILE A 24 -1.16 -3.99 0.88
CA ILE A 24 -1.17 -3.74 2.33
C ILE A 24 -2.48 -4.22 2.96
N ARG A 25 -3.62 -3.99 2.28
CA ARG A 25 -4.91 -4.46 2.76
C ARG A 25 -4.94 -5.98 2.87
N GLU A 26 -4.46 -6.70 1.86
CA GLU A 26 -4.38 -8.17 1.87
C GLU A 26 -3.52 -8.69 3.03
N GLU A 27 -2.37 -8.07 3.31
CA GLU A 27 -1.54 -8.46 4.48
C GLU A 27 -2.29 -8.26 5.81
N LEU A 28 -3.12 -7.21 5.91
CA LEU A 28 -3.84 -6.86 7.13
C LEU A 28 -5.08 -7.73 7.35
N GLU A 29 -5.83 -8.09 6.30
CA GLU A 29 -7.13 -8.78 6.42
C GLU A 29 -7.08 -10.08 7.22
N THR A 30 -5.92 -10.73 7.28
CA THR A 30 -5.74 -11.98 8.05
C THR A 30 -5.66 -11.80 9.57
N LYS A 31 -5.25 -10.62 10.06
CA LYS A 31 -4.90 -10.41 11.48
C LYS A 31 -5.39 -9.10 12.08
N TYR A 32 -5.75 -8.12 11.25
CA TYR A 32 -6.03 -6.75 11.66
C TYR A 32 -7.27 -6.21 10.94
N THR A 33 -8.04 -5.38 11.63
CA THR A 33 -9.23 -4.71 11.08
C THR A 33 -8.90 -3.35 10.45
N GLN A 34 -7.63 -2.93 10.51
CA GLN A 34 -7.16 -1.66 9.95
C GLN A 34 -7.35 -1.63 8.43
N LYS A 35 -7.78 -0.48 7.90
CA LYS A 35 -7.86 -0.23 6.46
C LYS A 35 -6.77 0.77 6.05
N PRO A 36 -5.90 0.42 5.09
CA PRO A 36 -4.89 1.37 4.63
C PRO A 36 -5.55 2.56 3.94
N GLN A 37 -5.05 3.75 4.23
CA GLN A 37 -5.47 5.01 3.62
C GLN A 37 -4.23 5.81 3.23
N LEU A 38 -4.32 6.53 2.11
CA LEU A 38 -3.27 7.42 1.63
C LEU A 38 -3.84 8.84 1.60
N SER A 39 -3.16 9.76 2.29
CA SER A 39 -3.43 11.19 2.20
C SER A 39 -2.30 11.86 1.44
N CYS A 40 -2.61 12.86 0.62
CA CYS A 40 -1.64 13.61 -0.17
C CYS A 40 -1.96 15.10 -0.10
N SER A 41 -0.94 15.95 -0.31
CA SER A 41 -1.08 17.41 -0.32
C SER A 41 -1.76 17.94 -1.59
N HIS A 42 -1.85 17.12 -2.64
CA HIS A 42 -2.42 17.47 -3.95
C HIS A 42 -3.11 16.24 -4.56
N PRO A 43 -3.93 16.40 -5.61
CA PRO A 43 -4.45 15.27 -6.37
C PRO A 43 -3.32 14.37 -6.88
N LEU A 44 -3.45 13.06 -6.67
CA LEU A 44 -2.47 12.05 -7.06
C LEU A 44 -3.13 11.04 -7.99
N ASP A 45 -2.52 10.79 -9.15
CA ASP A 45 -2.86 9.62 -9.96
C ASP A 45 -2.30 8.36 -9.29
N THR A 46 -3.18 7.53 -8.76
CA THR A 46 -2.80 6.35 -8.00
C THR A 46 -2.32 5.18 -8.88
N ASN A 47 -2.42 5.30 -10.20
CA ASN A 47 -1.87 4.32 -11.14
C ASN A 47 -0.37 4.52 -11.40
N LEU A 48 0.20 5.65 -10.98
CA LEU A 48 1.64 5.88 -11.05
C LEU A 48 2.39 4.91 -10.13
N LEU A 49 3.61 4.56 -10.52
CA LEU A 49 4.51 3.73 -9.73
C LEU A 49 4.81 4.40 -8.38
N TYR A 50 4.67 3.65 -7.29
CA TYR A 50 5.15 4.10 -5.98
C TYR A 50 6.67 4.18 -6.00
N VAL A 51 7.20 5.33 -5.62
CA VAL A 51 8.64 5.57 -5.40
C VAL A 51 8.85 6.04 -3.96
N MET A 52 9.96 5.62 -3.35
CA MET A 52 10.38 6.02 -2.01
C MET A 52 11.42 7.13 -2.08
#